data_AF-A0A7X5UU21-F1
#
_entry.id   AF-A0A7X5UU21-F1
#
_cell.length_a   1.000
_cell.length_b   1.000
_cell.length_c   1.000
_cell.angle_alpha   90.00
_cell.angle_beta   90.00
_cell.angle_gamma   90.00
#
_symmetry.space_group_name_H-M   'P 1'
#
loop_
_entity.id
_entity.type
_entity.pdbx_description
1 polymer ?
#
loop_
_entity_poly.entity_id
_entity_poly.type
_entity_poly.pdbx_seq_one_letter_code
_entity_poly.pdbx_strand_id
1 'polypeptide(L)'
;MPTPTKGPRLGGSPAHERLMLANLATSLFAHGKITTTEAKAKRVRPLAEKLITKAKRGDLHNRRQIMRVVRDKDVVHKLMAEIGPFFEDRNGGYVRITRTLPRKGDNAPMAVIELVSEKTVTAEAEAAKKTKFAKDKSAASETRAEESKPEETAQAEKESAADQDAEAPTTATDEATADPAEGAEAPTGEPSDKKEES
;
A
#
# COMPACT_ATOMS: atom_id res chain seq x y z
N MET A 1 5.76 4.16 4.23
CA MET A 1 6.45 3.57 5.40
C MET A 1 5.56 3.70 6.64
N PRO A 2 5.77 2.92 7.70
CA PRO A 2 5.20 3.22 9.02
C PRO A 2 5.81 4.52 9.59
N THR A 3 5.28 5.01 10.71
CA THR A 3 5.81 6.18 11.44
C THR A 3 7.30 6.00 11.78
N PRO A 4 8.13 7.05 11.72
CA PRO A 4 9.52 6.96 12.16
C PRO A 4 9.60 6.68 13.68
N THR A 5 10.61 5.93 14.12
CA THR A 5 10.93 5.85 15.56
C THR A 5 11.39 7.22 16.10
N LYS A 6 11.20 7.45 17.40
CA LYS A 6 12.02 8.40 18.15
C LYS A 6 13.35 7.71 18.48
N GLY A 7 14.47 8.44 18.44
CA GLY A 7 15.81 7.88 18.66
C GLY A 7 16.45 7.21 17.42
N PRO A 8 17.54 6.44 17.61
CA PRO A 8 18.35 5.86 16.53
C PRO A 8 17.59 4.95 15.55
N ARG A 9 18.17 4.79 14.35
CA ARG A 9 17.63 3.95 13.26
C ARG A 9 18.25 2.55 13.29
N LEU A 10 17.46 1.54 12.93
CA LEU A 10 17.98 0.17 12.83
C LEU A 10 18.91 0.04 11.62
N GLY A 11 20.17 -0.32 11.85
CA GLY A 11 21.21 -0.32 10.80
C GLY A 11 21.87 1.04 10.58
N GLY A 12 21.73 1.99 11.52
CA GLY A 12 22.42 3.28 11.52
C GLY A 12 21.74 4.34 10.66
N SER A 13 21.57 4.09 9.35
CA SER A 13 21.02 5.08 8.42
C SER A 13 19.52 4.88 8.12
N PRO A 14 18.75 5.97 7.82
CA PRO A 14 17.36 5.85 7.39
C PRO A 14 17.16 5.05 6.10
N ALA A 15 18.17 5.04 5.21
CA ALA A 15 18.13 4.26 3.98
C ALA A 15 18.29 2.75 4.27
N HIS A 16 19.23 2.39 5.14
CA HIS A 16 19.46 1.00 5.54
C HIS A 16 18.26 0.44 6.32
N GLU A 17 17.64 1.21 7.23
CA GLU A 17 16.42 0.77 7.93
C GLU A 17 15.31 0.43 6.93
N ARG A 18 15.08 1.27 5.91
CA ARG A 18 14.04 1.04 4.89
C ARG A 18 14.28 -0.24 4.10
N LEU A 19 15.51 -0.50 3.68
CA LEU A 19 15.88 -1.71 2.93
C LEU A 19 15.80 -2.97 3.81
N MET A 20 16.33 -2.91 5.04
CA MET A 20 16.27 -4.05 5.97
C MET A 20 14.81 -4.43 6.30
N LEU A 21 13.91 -3.45 6.51
CA LEU A 21 12.50 -3.72 6.76
C LEU A 21 11.77 -4.27 5.53
N ALA A 22 12.13 -3.81 4.32
CA ALA A 22 11.60 -4.37 3.07
C ALA A 22 12.01 -5.84 2.88
N ASN A 23 13.30 -6.15 3.12
CA ASN A 23 13.81 -7.52 3.02
C ASN A 23 13.15 -8.44 4.06
N LEU A 24 13.05 -8.01 5.33
CA LEU A 24 12.37 -8.79 6.38
C LEU A 24 10.88 -9.02 6.09
N ALA A 25 10.18 -8.04 5.52
CA ALA A 25 8.78 -8.23 5.07
C ALA A 25 8.70 -9.21 3.90
N THR A 26 9.64 -9.15 2.95
CA THR A 26 9.72 -10.09 1.81
C THR A 26 9.92 -11.53 2.30
N SER A 27 10.89 -11.77 3.20
CA SER A 27 11.10 -13.10 3.80
C SER A 27 9.90 -13.59 4.63
N LEU A 28 9.20 -12.69 5.34
CA LEU A 28 7.98 -13.04 6.09
C LEU A 28 6.86 -13.52 5.16
N PHE A 29 6.69 -12.92 3.97
CA PHE A 29 5.68 -13.35 3.00
C PHE A 29 6.10 -14.59 2.19
N ALA A 30 7.40 -14.75 1.91
CA ALA A 30 7.92 -15.96 1.27
C ALA A 30 7.69 -17.22 2.15
N HIS A 31 8.17 -17.17 3.40
CA HIS A 31 8.21 -18.33 4.30
C HIS A 31 7.06 -18.40 5.32
N GLY A 32 6.24 -17.35 5.44
CA GLY A 32 5.16 -17.24 6.45
C GLY A 32 5.63 -17.00 7.90
N LYS A 33 6.87 -17.35 8.23
CA LYS A 33 7.42 -17.35 9.59
C LYS A 33 8.94 -17.11 9.57
N ILE A 34 9.43 -16.14 10.35
CA ILE A 34 10.88 -15.84 10.46
C ILE A 34 11.29 -15.54 11.92
N THR A 35 12.53 -15.88 12.26
CA THR A 35 13.13 -15.62 13.59
C THR A 35 14.08 -14.42 13.51
N THR A 36 13.91 -13.42 14.38
CA THR A 36 14.71 -12.18 14.36
C THR A 36 14.82 -11.59 15.77
N THR A 37 15.39 -10.38 15.93
CA THR A 37 15.39 -9.70 17.25
C THR A 37 14.05 -9.01 17.52
N GLU A 38 13.64 -8.91 18.79
CA GLU A 38 12.35 -8.32 19.17
C GLU A 38 12.17 -6.89 18.61
N ALA A 39 13.24 -6.09 18.61
CA ALA A 39 13.25 -4.75 18.03
C ALA A 39 12.98 -4.75 16.51
N LYS A 40 13.55 -5.71 15.76
CA LYS A 40 13.28 -5.86 14.32
C LYS A 40 11.85 -6.36 14.09
N ALA A 41 11.38 -7.36 14.82
CA ALA A 41 10.01 -7.88 14.72
C ALA A 41 8.96 -6.79 14.95
N LYS A 42 9.07 -6.03 16.06
CA LYS A 42 8.19 -4.89 16.37
C LYS A 42 8.20 -3.82 15.28
N ARG A 43 9.33 -3.61 14.59
CA ARG A 43 9.48 -2.60 13.53
C ARG A 43 8.91 -3.06 12.18
N VAL A 44 9.01 -4.35 11.86
CA VAL A 44 8.45 -4.94 10.62
C VAL A 44 6.93 -5.01 10.66
N ARG A 45 6.34 -5.36 11.80
CA ARG A 45 4.88 -5.54 11.96
C ARG A 45 4.02 -4.43 11.30
N PRO A 46 4.18 -3.12 11.62
CA PRO A 46 3.36 -2.06 11.02
C PRO A 46 3.70 -1.73 9.55
N LEU A 47 4.73 -2.33 8.97
CA LEU A 47 4.96 -2.35 7.52
C LEU A 47 4.23 -3.55 6.90
N ALA A 48 4.38 -4.75 7.46
CA ALA A 48 3.75 -5.98 6.97
C ALA A 48 2.22 -5.90 7.00
N GLU A 49 1.62 -5.46 8.12
CA GLU A 49 0.17 -5.25 8.24
C GLU A 49 -0.36 -4.28 7.16
N LYS A 50 0.40 -3.23 6.84
CA LYS A 50 0.03 -2.25 5.79
C LYS A 50 0.25 -2.75 4.37
N LEU A 51 1.00 -3.83 4.16
CA LEU A 51 1.13 -4.50 2.86
C LEU A 51 -0.01 -5.52 2.67
N ILE A 52 -0.35 -6.28 3.72
CA ILE A 52 -1.50 -7.22 3.69
C ILE A 52 -2.82 -6.45 3.47
N THR A 53 -3.07 -5.34 4.17
CA THR A 53 -4.28 -4.51 3.95
C THR A 53 -4.38 -3.95 2.52
N LYS A 54 -3.26 -3.82 1.79
CA LYS A 54 -3.27 -3.43 0.36
C LYS A 54 -3.50 -4.63 -0.55
N ALA A 55 -2.95 -5.79 -0.22
CA ALA A 55 -3.16 -7.01 -0.97
C ALA A 55 -4.62 -7.48 -0.91
N LYS A 56 -5.27 -7.36 0.26
CA LYS A 56 -6.72 -7.56 0.47
C LYS A 56 -7.62 -6.68 -0.42
N ARG A 57 -7.11 -5.59 -1.00
CA ARG A 57 -7.86 -4.75 -1.96
C ARG A 57 -7.74 -5.19 -3.43
N GLY A 58 -6.82 -6.11 -3.76
CA GLY A 58 -6.66 -6.71 -5.09
C GLY A 58 -6.19 -5.81 -6.24
N ASP A 59 -6.40 -4.49 -6.18
CA ASP A 59 -6.28 -3.62 -7.35
C ASP A 59 -4.84 -3.38 -7.86
N LEU A 60 -4.75 -2.95 -9.14
CA LEU A 60 -3.50 -2.66 -9.84
C LEU A 60 -2.70 -1.51 -9.20
N HIS A 61 -3.37 -0.54 -8.59
CA HIS A 61 -2.72 0.59 -7.93
C HIS A 61 -1.99 0.12 -6.66
N ASN A 62 -2.63 -0.71 -5.86
CA ASN A 62 -2.06 -1.36 -4.69
C ASN A 62 -0.93 -2.32 -5.07
N ARG A 63 -1.06 -3.10 -6.15
CA ARG A 63 0.07 -3.90 -6.70
C ARG A 63 1.29 -3.02 -7.00
N ARG A 64 1.10 -1.91 -7.72
CA ARG A 64 2.16 -0.91 -8.00
C ARG A 64 2.72 -0.28 -6.72
N GLN A 65 1.90 -0.02 -5.70
CA GLN A 65 2.37 0.49 -4.40
C GLN A 65 3.17 -0.54 -3.58
N ILE A 66 2.82 -1.83 -3.66
CA ILE A 66 3.53 -2.92 -2.99
C ILE A 66 4.92 -3.13 -3.63
N MET A 67 5.00 -3.10 -4.97
CA MET A 67 6.25 -3.22 -5.73
C MET A 67 7.29 -2.12 -5.44
N ARG A 68 6.87 -0.97 -4.87
CA ARG A 68 7.79 0.06 -4.36
C ARG A 68 8.53 -0.34 -3.07
N VAL A 69 8.15 -1.46 -2.44
CA VAL A 69 8.74 -1.98 -1.20
C VAL A 69 9.27 -3.40 -1.41
N VAL A 70 8.41 -4.33 -1.84
CA VAL A 70 8.79 -5.71 -2.14
C VAL A 70 9.19 -5.76 -3.62
N ARG A 71 10.49 -5.99 -3.89
CA ARG A 71 11.06 -5.96 -5.26
C ARG A 71 10.87 -7.28 -6.01
N ASP A 72 10.69 -8.36 -5.25
CA ASP A 72 10.44 -9.72 -5.71
C ASP A 72 9.02 -9.84 -6.29
N LYS A 73 8.90 -10.32 -7.54
CA LYS A 73 7.60 -10.43 -8.25
C LYS A 73 6.75 -11.59 -7.74
N ASP A 74 7.39 -12.67 -7.31
CA ASP A 74 6.75 -13.94 -6.98
C ASP A 74 6.19 -13.86 -5.55
N VAL A 75 6.94 -13.22 -4.64
CA VAL A 75 6.44 -12.84 -3.32
C VAL A 75 5.27 -11.84 -3.41
N VAL A 76 5.28 -10.91 -4.39
CA VAL A 76 4.13 -10.02 -4.63
C VAL A 76 2.93 -10.78 -5.22
N HIS A 77 3.15 -11.78 -6.09
CA HIS A 77 2.08 -12.63 -6.57
C HIS A 77 1.45 -13.43 -5.42
N LYS A 78 2.26 -14.15 -4.63
CA LYS A 78 1.83 -14.88 -3.42
C LYS A 78 1.07 -14.00 -2.44
N LEU A 79 1.57 -12.78 -2.20
CA LEU A 79 0.91 -11.83 -1.31
C LEU A 79 -0.51 -11.45 -1.76
N MET A 80 -0.74 -11.32 -3.07
CA MET A 80 -2.05 -10.92 -3.62
C MET A 80 -2.97 -12.09 -3.96
N ALA A 81 -2.43 -13.26 -4.34
CA ALA A 81 -3.22 -14.42 -4.74
C ALA A 81 -3.60 -15.32 -3.54
N GLU A 82 -2.70 -15.52 -2.58
CA GLU A 82 -2.93 -16.38 -1.40
C GLU A 82 -3.25 -15.54 -0.15
N ILE A 83 -2.31 -14.67 0.24
CA ILE A 83 -2.31 -14.04 1.57
C ILE A 83 -3.40 -12.95 1.69
N GLY A 84 -3.65 -12.19 0.63
CA GLY A 84 -4.70 -11.16 0.59
C GLY A 84 -6.10 -11.73 0.85
N PRO A 85 -6.59 -12.66 0.01
CA PRO A 85 -7.90 -13.31 0.19
C PRO A 85 -8.02 -14.09 1.50
N PHE A 86 -6.95 -14.79 1.94
CA PHE A 86 -6.96 -15.52 3.22
C PHE A 86 -7.30 -14.61 4.42
N PHE A 87 -6.86 -13.35 4.37
CA PHE A 87 -7.13 -12.35 5.41
C PHE A 87 -8.36 -11.46 5.15
N GLU A 88 -9.22 -11.79 4.19
CA GLU A 88 -10.39 -10.97 3.85
C GLU A 88 -11.41 -10.90 5.00
N ASP A 89 -11.70 -12.00 5.70
CA ASP A 89 -12.54 -12.00 6.92
C ASP A 89 -11.93 -11.18 8.08
N ARG A 90 -10.61 -10.88 8.06
CA ARG A 90 -9.87 -10.34 9.20
C ARG A 90 -9.65 -8.83 9.09
N ASN A 91 -10.00 -8.08 10.13
CA ASN A 91 -9.82 -6.63 10.22
C ASN A 91 -8.59 -6.27 11.07
N GLY A 92 -7.40 -6.53 10.52
CA GLY A 92 -6.11 -6.26 11.17
C GLY A 92 -5.58 -7.39 12.05
N GLY A 93 -4.38 -7.20 12.62
CA GLY A 93 -3.74 -8.21 13.46
C GLY A 93 -3.36 -9.49 12.70
N TYR A 94 -2.91 -9.37 11.45
CA TYR A 94 -2.55 -10.50 10.58
C TYR A 94 -1.21 -11.17 10.96
N VAL A 95 -0.42 -10.54 11.85
CA VAL A 95 0.96 -10.92 12.16
C VAL A 95 1.13 -11.06 13.68
N ARG A 96 1.56 -12.23 14.13
CA ARG A 96 1.85 -12.56 15.54
C ARG A 96 3.35 -12.43 15.81
N ILE A 97 3.71 -11.97 17.01
CA ILE A 97 5.09 -11.90 17.50
C ILE A 97 5.17 -12.69 18.80
N THR A 98 5.99 -13.74 18.81
CA THR A 98 6.23 -14.61 19.97
C THR A 98 7.68 -14.46 20.41
N ARG A 99 7.91 -14.10 21.68
CA ARG A 99 9.26 -14.02 22.25
C ARG A 99 9.89 -15.42 22.31
N THR A 100 11.21 -15.49 22.10
CA THR A 100 12.00 -16.70 22.25
C THR A 100 13.21 -16.46 23.16
N LEU A 101 13.95 -17.52 23.47
CA LEU A 101 15.17 -17.44 24.29
C LEU A 101 16.16 -16.41 23.71
N PRO A 102 16.83 -15.59 24.55
CA PRO A 102 17.87 -14.68 24.11
C PRO A 102 18.99 -15.40 23.36
N ARG A 103 19.65 -14.69 22.43
CA ARG A 103 20.73 -15.27 21.63
C ARG A 103 22.00 -15.43 22.47
N LYS A 104 22.62 -16.62 22.39
CA LYS A 104 23.94 -16.88 22.98
C LYS A 104 25.01 -15.96 22.35
N GLY A 105 25.80 -15.28 23.17
CA GLY A 105 26.84 -14.34 22.74
C GLY A 105 26.49 -12.89 23.07
N ASP A 106 25.57 -12.29 22.33
CA ASP A 106 25.15 -10.88 22.50
C ASP A 106 23.97 -10.68 23.47
N ASN A 107 23.39 -11.77 23.99
CA ASN A 107 22.17 -11.79 24.82
C ASN A 107 20.98 -11.02 24.19
N ALA A 108 20.95 -10.89 22.85
CA ALA A 108 19.93 -10.12 22.18
C ALA A 108 18.54 -10.78 22.36
N PRO A 109 17.50 -10.02 22.76
CA PRO A 109 16.15 -10.57 22.89
C PRO A 109 15.61 -10.97 21.51
N MET A 110 15.34 -12.27 21.35
CA MET A 110 14.85 -12.86 20.11
C MET A 110 13.32 -12.94 20.10
N ALA A 111 12.75 -12.85 18.90
CA ALA A 111 11.33 -13.07 18.68
C ALA A 111 11.11 -13.72 17.30
N VAL A 112 10.15 -14.64 17.26
CA VAL A 112 9.57 -15.19 16.05
C VAL A 112 8.42 -14.29 15.61
N ILE A 113 8.38 -13.95 14.33
CA ILE A 113 7.29 -13.18 13.71
C ILE A 113 6.69 -14.02 12.58
N GLU A 114 5.37 -14.21 12.63
CA GLU A 114 4.65 -15.16 11.79
C GLU A 114 3.29 -14.59 11.33
N LEU A 115 2.81 -15.05 10.18
CA LEU A 115 1.43 -14.82 9.74
C LEU A 115 0.48 -15.65 10.62
N VAL A 116 -0.67 -15.09 10.99
CA VAL A 116 -1.69 -15.78 11.79
C VAL A 116 -2.46 -16.77 10.90
N SER A 117 -2.29 -18.07 11.14
CA SER A 117 -2.97 -19.15 10.39
C SER A 117 -4.40 -19.44 10.86
N GLU A 118 -4.82 -18.92 12.01
CA GLU A 118 -6.17 -19.07 12.54
C GLU A 118 -7.13 -18.04 11.90
N LYS A 119 -8.41 -18.41 11.69
CA LYS A 119 -9.47 -17.41 11.48
C LYS A 119 -9.80 -16.71 12.80
N THR A 120 -10.63 -15.66 12.77
CA THR A 120 -11.09 -15.04 14.02
C THR A 120 -12.30 -15.79 14.55
N VAL A 121 -12.35 -16.00 15.87
CA VAL A 121 -13.50 -16.60 16.57
C VAL A 121 -14.80 -15.85 16.25
N THR A 122 -14.73 -14.55 15.93
CA THR A 122 -15.87 -13.76 15.44
C THR A 122 -16.38 -14.20 14.07
N ALA A 123 -15.48 -14.49 13.11
CA ALA A 123 -15.87 -14.94 11.78
C ALA A 123 -16.44 -16.37 11.82
N GLU A 124 -15.87 -17.22 12.68
CA GLU A 124 -16.38 -18.57 12.96
C GLU A 124 -17.76 -18.52 13.64
N ALA A 125 -17.96 -17.63 14.61
CA ALA A 125 -19.26 -17.42 15.27
C ALA A 125 -20.32 -16.82 14.32
N GLU A 126 -19.97 -15.88 13.45
CA GLU A 126 -20.88 -15.32 12.43
C GLU A 126 -21.24 -16.35 11.35
N ALA A 127 -20.30 -17.21 10.95
CA ALA A 127 -20.56 -18.32 10.05
C ALA A 127 -21.49 -19.37 10.68
N ALA A 128 -21.21 -19.78 11.93
CA ALA A 128 -22.04 -20.73 12.67
C ALA A 128 -23.47 -20.21 12.93
N LYS A 129 -23.61 -18.90 13.22
CA LYS A 129 -24.92 -18.25 13.43
C LYS A 129 -25.62 -17.84 12.14
N LYS A 130 -24.98 -17.96 10.97
CA LYS A 130 -25.45 -17.48 9.65
C LYS A 130 -25.83 -15.99 9.62
N THR A 131 -25.31 -15.17 10.54
CA THR A 131 -25.76 -13.79 10.77
C THR A 131 -25.21 -12.76 9.78
N LYS A 132 -24.26 -13.11 8.90
CA LYS A 132 -23.65 -12.14 7.96
C LYS A 132 -24.71 -11.38 7.13
N PHE A 133 -25.71 -12.07 6.59
CA PHE A 133 -26.80 -11.47 5.80
C PHE A 133 -27.79 -10.59 6.61
N ALA A 134 -27.78 -10.65 7.95
CA ALA A 134 -28.66 -9.82 8.77
C ALA A 134 -28.16 -8.38 8.89
N LYS A 135 -26.83 -8.16 8.78
CA LYS A 135 -26.20 -6.86 9.07
C LYS A 135 -26.28 -5.88 7.90
N ASP A 136 -26.14 -6.36 6.67
CA ASP A 136 -26.36 -5.55 5.46
C ASP A 136 -27.81 -5.02 5.40
N LYS A 137 -28.75 -5.74 6.03
CA LYS A 137 -30.17 -5.38 6.09
C LYS A 137 -30.50 -4.30 7.13
N SER A 138 -29.67 -4.06 8.14
CA SER A 138 -29.87 -2.96 9.11
C SER A 138 -29.18 -1.66 8.68
N ALA A 139 -28.02 -1.75 8.04
CA ALA A 139 -27.34 -0.57 7.47
C ALA A 139 -28.24 0.17 6.46
N ALA A 140 -29.00 -0.56 5.65
CA ALA A 140 -29.96 0.00 4.70
C ALA A 140 -31.23 0.60 5.33
N SER A 141 -31.47 0.39 6.64
CA SER A 141 -32.58 1.02 7.37
C SER A 141 -32.17 2.31 8.11
N GLU A 142 -30.92 2.43 8.53
CA GLU A 142 -30.42 3.63 9.23
C GLU A 142 -30.35 4.83 8.26
N THR A 143 -29.84 4.64 7.04
CA THR A 143 -29.78 5.68 5.98
C THR A 143 -31.13 6.12 5.41
N ARG A 144 -32.26 5.68 5.98
CA ARG A 144 -33.62 6.11 5.60
C ARG A 144 -34.42 6.70 6.77
N ALA A 145 -33.86 6.73 7.98
CA ALA A 145 -34.55 7.19 9.18
C ALA A 145 -34.32 8.69 9.52
N GLU A 146 -33.31 9.33 8.92
CA GLU A 146 -32.83 10.66 9.33
C GLU A 146 -33.47 11.82 8.53
N GLU A 147 -34.25 11.53 7.48
CA GLU A 147 -34.78 12.54 6.54
C GLU A 147 -36.27 12.91 6.79
N SER A 148 -36.86 12.56 7.94
CA SER A 148 -38.29 12.81 8.17
C SER A 148 -38.68 13.19 9.61
N LYS A 149 -38.47 14.47 9.98
CA LYS A 149 -39.38 15.17 10.89
C LYS A 149 -39.38 16.69 10.59
N PRO A 150 -40.55 17.32 10.36
CA PRO A 150 -40.62 18.73 9.98
C PRO A 150 -40.65 19.66 11.19
N GLU A 151 -40.32 20.93 10.94
CA GLU A 151 -40.59 22.07 11.82
C GLU A 151 -41.29 23.15 11.00
N GLU A 152 -42.34 23.75 11.54
CA GLU A 152 -43.28 24.62 10.82
C GLU A 152 -43.37 25.98 11.50
N THR A 153 -43.04 27.09 10.81
CA THR A 153 -43.69 28.39 11.09
C THR A 153 -43.52 29.44 9.99
N ALA A 154 -44.63 30.13 9.69
CA ALA A 154 -44.74 31.49 9.16
C ALA A 154 -44.25 31.82 7.73
N GLN A 155 -45.01 32.71 7.08
CA GLN A 155 -44.80 33.23 5.72
C GLN A 155 -44.36 34.70 5.76
N ALA A 156 -43.62 35.15 4.76
CA ALA A 156 -43.43 36.57 4.43
C ALA A 156 -43.30 36.76 2.90
N GLU A 157 -43.81 37.89 2.41
CA GLU A 157 -44.34 38.10 1.07
C GLU A 157 -43.31 38.39 -0.07
N LYS A 158 -43.61 37.84 -1.26
CA LYS A 158 -43.61 38.44 -2.63
C LYS A 158 -42.45 39.29 -3.22
N GLU A 159 -42.36 39.15 -4.56
CA GLU A 159 -41.69 40.02 -5.57
C GLU A 159 -40.14 40.05 -5.52
N SER A 160 -39.39 40.11 -6.63
CA SER A 160 -39.65 40.09 -8.10
C SER A 160 -38.65 39.09 -8.76
N ALA A 161 -38.96 38.33 -9.82
CA ALA A 161 -39.09 38.68 -11.26
C ALA A 161 -37.83 39.32 -11.91
N ALA A 162 -37.48 38.82 -13.12
CA ALA A 162 -36.33 39.19 -14.00
C ALA A 162 -34.92 38.71 -13.55
N ASP A 163 -33.94 38.37 -14.42
CA ASP A 163 -33.92 37.91 -15.84
C ASP A 163 -32.50 37.42 -16.23
N GLN A 164 -32.32 36.70 -17.36
CA GLN A 164 -31.03 36.38 -18.06
C GLN A 164 -29.96 35.56 -17.28
N ASP A 165 -28.90 34.97 -17.83
CA ASP A 165 -28.64 34.21 -19.10
C ASP A 165 -27.48 33.22 -18.75
N ALA A 166 -27.25 32.04 -19.34
CA ALA A 166 -27.50 31.51 -20.67
C ALA A 166 -26.50 31.91 -21.79
N GLU A 167 -25.18 31.77 -21.60
CA GLU A 167 -24.29 31.53 -22.75
C GLU A 167 -22.96 30.78 -22.51
N ALA A 168 -22.60 29.99 -23.53
CA ALA A 168 -21.29 29.44 -23.93
C ALA A 168 -21.47 28.84 -25.36
N PRO A 169 -20.43 28.54 -26.18
CA PRO A 169 -18.97 28.73 -26.02
C PRO A 169 -18.23 29.35 -27.26
N THR A 170 -16.91 29.57 -27.14
CA THR A 170 -15.91 29.56 -28.25
C THR A 170 -14.56 28.98 -27.74
N THR A 171 -13.59 28.36 -28.45
CA THR A 171 -13.34 27.84 -29.83
C THR A 171 -12.31 28.56 -30.74
N ALA A 172 -11.08 28.01 -30.79
CA ALA A 172 -10.04 28.12 -31.86
C ALA A 172 -9.43 29.53 -32.13
N THR A 173 -8.28 29.75 -32.79
CA THR A 173 -7.19 28.93 -33.41
C THR A 173 -5.85 29.73 -33.26
N ASP A 174 -4.62 29.18 -33.20
CA ASP A 174 -3.60 28.87 -34.26
C ASP A 174 -2.34 28.37 -33.48
N GLU A 175 -1.50 27.38 -33.85
CA GLU A 175 -0.79 26.98 -35.09
C GLU A 175 0.58 27.66 -35.36
N ALA A 176 1.65 26.82 -35.31
CA ALA A 176 2.99 26.98 -35.91
C ALA A 176 3.85 28.23 -35.50
N THR A 177 5.17 28.34 -35.72
CA THR A 177 6.26 27.52 -36.33
C THR A 177 7.58 27.91 -35.57
N ALA A 178 8.79 27.34 -35.71
CA ALA A 178 9.40 26.36 -36.61
C ALA A 178 10.61 25.64 -35.93
N ASP A 179 11.23 24.70 -36.65
CA ASP A 179 12.59 24.16 -36.40
C ASP A 179 13.67 25.09 -37.04
N PRO A 180 14.98 24.91 -36.74
CA PRO A 180 15.82 24.38 -37.83
C PRO A 180 16.94 23.41 -37.39
N ALA A 181 17.18 22.40 -38.23
CA ALA A 181 18.37 21.57 -38.22
C ALA A 181 19.32 21.92 -39.37
N GLU A 182 20.63 21.69 -39.21
CA GLU A 182 21.54 21.08 -40.20
C GLU A 182 22.94 20.88 -39.57
N GLY A 183 23.74 19.92 -40.09
CA GLY A 183 25.14 19.73 -39.68
C GLY A 183 25.53 18.26 -39.53
N ALA A 184 25.87 17.59 -40.63
CA ALA A 184 26.37 16.22 -40.65
C ALA A 184 27.74 16.14 -41.34
N GLU A 185 28.70 15.43 -40.74
CA GLU A 185 29.92 14.99 -41.43
C GLU A 185 30.48 13.69 -40.82
N ALA A 186 31.43 13.05 -41.51
CA ALA A 186 31.66 11.61 -41.46
C ALA A 186 32.76 11.14 -40.46
N PRO A 187 32.75 9.84 -40.04
CA PRO A 187 33.74 9.31 -39.12
C PRO A 187 35.07 8.93 -39.80
N THR A 188 36.16 9.53 -39.33
CA THR A 188 37.53 9.00 -39.42
C THR A 188 37.90 8.38 -38.05
N GLY A 189 38.78 7.39 -37.94
CA GLY A 189 39.48 6.56 -38.93
C GLY A 189 40.49 5.69 -38.17
N GLU A 190 40.73 4.45 -38.62
CA GLU A 190 41.76 3.61 -38.00
C GLU A 190 43.18 4.17 -38.24
N PRO A 191 44.12 3.84 -37.35
CA PRO A 191 45.38 3.31 -37.85
C PRO A 191 45.73 1.98 -37.20
N SER A 192 46.00 0.98 -38.04
CA SER A 192 46.92 -0.10 -37.68
C SER A 192 48.18 0.07 -38.53
N ASP A 193 49.36 0.09 -37.89
CA ASP A 193 50.60 -0.28 -38.55
C ASP A 193 51.66 -0.71 -37.52
N LYS A 194 52.73 -1.35 -37.99
CA LYS A 194 53.83 -1.90 -37.20
C LYS A 194 55.11 -1.08 -37.35
N LYS A 195 55.88 -1.02 -36.26
CA LYS A 195 57.36 -1.05 -36.20
C LYS A 195 57.71 -1.43 -34.76
N GLU A 196 58.45 -2.50 -34.46
CA GLU A 196 59.82 -2.90 -34.86
C GLU A 196 60.93 -2.16 -34.09
N GLU A 197 61.93 -2.98 -33.72
CA GLU A 197 63.26 -2.67 -33.14
C GLU A 197 63.39 -2.25 -31.66
N SER A 198 64.46 -2.79 -31.04
CA SER A 198 65.01 -2.58 -29.68
C SER A 198 64.23 -3.17 -28.50
#